data_AF-A0AAJ0FYT1-F1
#
_entry.id   AF-A0AAJ0FYT1-F1
#
_cell.length_a   1.000
_cell.length_b   1.000
_cell.length_c   1.000
_cell.angle_alpha   90.00
_cell.angle_beta   90.00
_cell.angle_gamma   90.00
#
_symmetry.space_group_name_H-M   'P 1'
#
loop_
_entity.id
_entity.type
_entity.pdbx_description
1 polymer ?
#
loop_
_entity_poly.entity_id
_entity_poly.type
_entity_poly.pdbx_seq_one_letter_code
_entity_poly.pdbx_strand_id
1 'polypeptide(L)'
;MRYHRSPRMFRWRHWEELWRSNLPDLETAKVIAASTIFVAIDTEPWLDDGKNKDNREASEIGIAFLFPTANQKGPAPKPPQTLDETYQRFSISSHCVCIRGRERLTRELFWNQDTENIASIEPDRVEETITNILQTTQQRASSSFGSPLTLTLVGFDLNAEFRILSHQYPRALGCFTSWVDIQELTQEINIVPQAPSLRNTLIAFGYEPKFPTCTSRTDGHSAGNDAMRSICVLVTLLFFAPQGQELARICSRYHAGRAKQREHLRRNKINMKKSDLFAKSYPMPREKYPFRAKVILPGAYFQVRPDPGILCEYFLKYRPVAAGCNRTQEFGGWICLASLEELNAFVEEVHGLEDAESKATWVATSQYDPTVVPATTAAELDEFLKQKSIAEIAEKTRIRQERKETKARDEIIDSY
;
A
#
# COMPACT_ATOMS: atom_id res chain seq x y z
N MET A 1 4.84 -18.18 -0.60
CA MET A 1 6.05 -18.75 -1.26
C MET A 1 5.96 -20.25 -1.54
N ARG A 2 5.82 -21.13 -0.54
CA ARG A 2 5.99 -22.60 -0.72
C ARG A 2 4.99 -23.29 -1.66
N TYR A 3 3.82 -22.69 -1.88
CA TYR A 3 2.76 -23.27 -2.71
C TYR A 3 2.98 -23.12 -4.23
N HIS A 4 4.03 -22.41 -4.65
CA HIS A 4 4.36 -22.28 -6.07
C HIS A 4 5.22 -23.46 -6.55
N ARG A 5 4.67 -24.28 -7.47
CA ARG A 5 5.40 -25.39 -8.10
C ARG A 5 6.63 -24.96 -8.91
N SER A 6 6.65 -23.71 -9.36
CA SER A 6 7.79 -23.08 -10.03
C SER A 6 7.75 -21.57 -9.75
N PRO A 7 8.55 -21.08 -8.79
CA PRO A 7 8.60 -19.67 -8.47
C PRO A 7 9.14 -18.92 -9.70
N ARG A 8 8.35 -18.01 -10.25
CA ARG A 8 8.80 -17.17 -11.37
C ARG A 8 10.00 -16.35 -10.90
N MET A 9 11.06 -16.29 -11.70
CA MET A 9 12.30 -15.52 -11.42
C MET A 9 13.24 -16.10 -10.36
N PHE A 10 13.04 -17.35 -9.90
CA PHE A 10 14.03 -18.09 -9.10
C PHE A 10 14.72 -19.13 -9.98
N ARG A 11 16.05 -19.34 -9.80
CA ARG A 11 16.79 -20.42 -10.49
C ARG A 11 16.48 -21.80 -9.88
N TRP A 12 15.19 -22.16 -9.85
CA TRP A 12 14.65 -23.35 -9.19
C TRP A 12 15.47 -24.61 -9.45
N ARG A 13 15.77 -24.90 -10.72
CA ARG A 13 16.44 -26.16 -11.11
C ARG A 13 17.81 -26.34 -10.45
N HIS A 14 18.50 -25.25 -10.16
CA HIS A 14 19.81 -25.32 -9.49
C HIS A 14 19.68 -25.46 -7.97
N TRP A 15 18.53 -25.07 -7.42
CA TRP A 15 18.26 -24.98 -5.98
C TRP A 15 17.09 -25.86 -5.55
N GLU A 16 16.80 -26.92 -6.30
CA GLU A 16 15.62 -27.75 -6.09
C GLU A 16 15.67 -28.47 -4.73
N GLU A 17 16.85 -28.95 -4.33
CA GLU A 17 17.07 -29.60 -3.04
C GLU A 17 16.81 -28.62 -1.88
N LEU A 18 17.46 -27.45 -1.90
CA LEU A 18 17.24 -26.40 -0.91
C LEU A 18 15.76 -25.98 -0.88
N TRP A 19 15.14 -25.76 -2.04
CA TRP A 19 13.73 -25.38 -2.06
C TRP A 19 12.83 -26.44 -1.40
N ARG A 20 13.06 -27.72 -1.70
CA ARG A 20 12.28 -28.82 -1.11
C ARG A 20 12.52 -28.99 0.39
N SER A 21 13.67 -28.56 0.90
CA SER A 21 13.97 -28.50 2.34
C SER A 21 13.32 -27.31 3.06
N ASN A 22 12.10 -26.93 2.67
CA ASN A 22 11.31 -25.93 3.39
C ASN A 22 10.84 -26.49 4.75
N LEU A 23 10.86 -25.67 5.80
CA LEU A 23 10.17 -26.00 7.05
C LEU A 23 8.69 -25.64 6.91
N PRO A 24 7.79 -26.63 6.95
CA PRO A 24 6.40 -26.44 6.54
C PRO A 24 5.51 -25.86 7.65
N ASP A 25 5.98 -25.78 8.89
CA ASP A 25 5.17 -25.27 9.99
C ASP A 25 6.03 -24.84 11.18
N LEU A 26 5.38 -24.15 12.12
CA LEU A 26 6.04 -23.66 13.34
C LEU A 26 6.57 -24.80 14.21
N GLU A 27 5.89 -25.94 14.25
CA GLU A 27 6.31 -27.07 15.08
C GLU A 27 7.62 -27.68 14.55
N THR A 28 7.76 -27.84 13.24
CA THR A 28 9.00 -28.29 12.61
C THR A 28 10.13 -27.31 12.90
N ALA A 29 9.87 -25.99 12.83
CA ALA A 29 10.86 -24.98 13.17
C ALA A 29 11.32 -25.07 14.65
N LYS A 30 10.39 -25.32 15.58
CA LYS A 30 10.73 -25.53 17.00
C LYS A 30 11.57 -26.78 17.22
N VAL A 31 11.25 -27.88 16.54
CA VAL A 31 11.98 -29.15 16.67
C VAL A 31 13.45 -28.98 16.28
N ILE A 32 13.74 -28.27 15.18
CA ILE A 32 15.12 -28.13 14.70
C ILE A 32 15.91 -27.03 15.42
N ALA A 33 15.25 -26.14 16.17
CA ALA A 33 15.85 -24.94 16.76
C ALA A 33 17.06 -25.22 17.67
N ALA A 34 17.17 -26.43 18.22
CA ALA A 34 18.32 -26.85 19.03
C ALA A 34 19.57 -27.23 18.20
N SER A 35 19.43 -27.44 16.89
CA SER A 35 20.45 -28.01 16.00
C SER A 35 20.77 -27.15 14.77
N THR A 36 20.11 -26.01 14.62
CA THR A 36 20.33 -25.07 13.52
C THR A 36 20.56 -23.66 14.05
N ILE A 37 21.36 -22.90 13.32
CA ILE A 37 21.39 -21.44 13.42
C ILE A 37 20.35 -20.92 12.42
N PHE A 38 19.39 -20.15 12.90
CA PHE A 38 18.46 -19.45 12.03
C PHE A 38 19.13 -18.16 11.53
N VAL A 39 19.13 -17.93 10.23
CA VAL A 39 19.78 -16.79 9.62
C VAL A 39 18.77 -16.00 8.82
N ALA A 40 18.29 -14.88 9.37
CA ALA A 40 17.48 -13.95 8.64
C ALA A 40 18.35 -13.20 7.62
N ILE A 41 17.95 -13.25 6.35
CA ILE A 41 18.49 -12.38 5.31
C ILE A 41 17.37 -11.47 4.82
N ASP A 42 17.69 -10.20 4.65
CA ASP A 42 16.83 -9.22 4.01
C ASP A 42 17.66 -8.42 3.00
N THR A 43 17.03 -7.97 1.92
CA THR A 43 17.72 -7.29 0.82
C THR A 43 16.99 -6.03 0.38
N GLU A 44 17.73 -4.92 0.29
CA GLU A 44 17.20 -3.71 -0.34
C GLU A 44 17.64 -3.67 -1.80
N PRO A 45 16.71 -3.51 -2.76
CA PRO A 45 17.04 -3.54 -4.18
C PRO A 45 17.78 -2.26 -4.61
N TRP A 46 18.77 -2.41 -5.48
CA TRP A 46 19.41 -1.29 -6.16
C TRP A 46 18.55 -0.81 -7.33
N LEU A 47 18.00 0.40 -7.20
CA LEU A 47 17.18 1.07 -8.19
C LEU A 47 18.02 2.18 -8.87
N ASP A 48 18.79 1.82 -9.89
CA ASP A 48 19.56 2.80 -10.69
C ASP A 48 18.60 3.69 -11.51
N ASP A 49 18.25 4.89 -11.02
CA ASP A 49 17.48 5.97 -11.68
C ASP A 49 16.35 5.52 -12.64
N GLY A 50 15.64 4.43 -12.29
CA GLY A 50 14.56 3.85 -13.10
C GLY A 50 14.99 3.02 -14.32
N LYS A 51 16.29 2.80 -14.55
CA LYS A 51 16.84 1.97 -15.64
C LYS A 51 16.95 0.49 -15.26
N ASN A 52 17.25 0.17 -14.00
CA ASN A 52 17.36 -1.23 -13.56
C ASN A 52 15.98 -1.76 -13.11
N LYS A 53 15.15 -2.19 -14.08
CA LYS A 53 13.77 -2.67 -13.82
C LYS A 53 13.70 -4.05 -13.18
N ASP A 54 14.81 -4.79 -13.17
CA ASP A 54 14.79 -6.22 -12.86
C ASP A 54 14.87 -6.51 -11.34
N ASN A 55 15.22 -5.52 -10.50
CA ASN A 55 15.38 -5.66 -9.03
C ASN A 55 16.22 -6.89 -8.64
N ARG A 56 17.25 -7.22 -9.45
CA ARG A 56 18.10 -8.42 -9.29
C ARG A 56 19.39 -8.12 -8.52
N GLU A 57 19.68 -6.86 -8.25
CA GLU A 57 20.87 -6.44 -7.54
C GLU A 57 20.46 -5.79 -6.22
N ALA A 58 21.25 -6.04 -5.17
CA ALA A 58 21.07 -5.39 -3.89
C ALA A 58 21.88 -4.09 -3.82
N SER A 59 21.37 -3.11 -3.09
CA SER A 59 22.16 -1.99 -2.54
C SER A 59 22.68 -2.32 -1.14
N GLU A 60 21.94 -3.14 -0.41
CA GLU A 60 22.21 -3.46 0.99
C GLU A 60 21.70 -4.88 1.29
N ILE A 61 22.43 -5.61 2.13
CA ILE A 61 22.10 -6.97 2.55
C ILE A 61 22.19 -7.04 4.08
N GLY A 62 21.07 -7.31 4.72
CA GLY A 62 20.98 -7.56 6.15
C GLY A 62 21.16 -9.03 6.46
N ILE A 63 21.90 -9.33 7.53
CA ILE A 63 22.09 -10.69 8.03
C ILE A 63 21.87 -10.67 9.53
N ALA A 64 21.00 -11.52 10.06
CA ALA A 64 20.84 -11.68 11.50
C ALA A 64 20.79 -13.16 11.88
N PHE A 65 21.62 -13.55 12.84
CA PHE A 65 21.76 -14.90 13.35
C PHE A 65 20.99 -15.04 14.65
N LEU A 66 20.20 -16.10 14.78
CA LEU A 66 19.65 -16.60 16.04
C LEU A 66 20.27 -17.96 16.32
N PHE A 67 21.12 -18.02 17.35
CA PHE A 67 21.82 -19.23 17.73
C PHE A 67 20.92 -20.14 18.58
N PRO A 68 21.13 -21.47 18.55
CA PRO A 68 20.45 -22.39 19.45
C PRO A 68 20.58 -21.92 20.91
N THR A 69 19.48 -21.94 21.65
CA THR A 69 19.51 -21.52 23.05
C THR A 69 20.01 -22.69 23.90
N ALA A 70 21.27 -22.64 24.36
CA ALA A 70 21.80 -23.66 25.27
C ALA A 70 21.10 -23.55 26.64
N ASN A 71 20.13 -24.41 26.92
CA ASN A 71 19.51 -24.60 28.25
C ASN A 71 19.33 -23.30 29.07
N GLN A 72 18.86 -22.21 28.44
CA GLN A 72 18.54 -21.03 29.22
C GLN A 72 17.41 -21.39 30.19
N LYS A 73 17.56 -20.96 31.45
CA LYS A 73 16.48 -20.96 32.45
C LYS A 73 15.22 -20.47 31.73
N GLY A 74 14.14 -21.26 31.82
CA GLY A 74 12.98 -21.22 30.92
C GLY A 74 12.51 -19.82 30.53
N PRO A 75 11.80 -19.71 29.38
CA PRO A 75 11.48 -18.43 28.76
C PRO A 75 10.96 -17.44 29.80
N ALA A 76 11.51 -16.22 29.77
CA ALA A 76 10.96 -15.12 30.56
C ALA A 76 9.43 -15.10 30.40
N PRO A 77 8.65 -14.73 31.42
CA PRO A 77 7.19 -14.89 31.37
C PRO A 77 6.50 -14.03 30.29
N LYS A 78 7.23 -13.13 29.63
CA LYS A 78 6.70 -12.19 28.63
C LYS A 78 7.64 -12.07 27.43
N PRO A 79 7.07 -11.93 26.21
CA PRO A 79 7.87 -11.68 25.00
C PRO A 79 8.63 -10.35 25.13
N PRO A 80 9.80 -10.24 24.47
CA PRO A 80 10.50 -8.96 24.36
C PRO A 80 9.66 -7.93 23.58
N GLN A 81 9.82 -6.65 23.92
CA GLN A 81 9.08 -5.52 23.36
C GLN A 81 9.97 -4.58 22.53
N THR A 82 11.29 -4.77 22.55
CA THR A 82 12.25 -4.02 21.74
C THR A 82 13.30 -4.93 21.08
N LEU A 83 13.97 -4.43 20.04
CA LEU A 83 15.08 -5.17 19.40
C LEU A 83 16.23 -5.38 20.40
N ASP A 84 16.55 -4.36 21.20
CA ASP A 84 17.60 -4.43 22.23
C ASP A 84 17.29 -5.48 23.30
N GLU A 85 16.05 -5.53 23.77
CA GLU A 85 15.61 -6.53 24.74
C GLU A 85 15.69 -7.94 24.15
N THR A 86 15.37 -8.08 22.86
CA THR A 86 15.52 -9.37 22.16
C THR A 86 16.99 -9.77 22.07
N TYR A 87 17.86 -8.86 21.65
CA TYR A 87 19.30 -9.07 21.57
C TYR A 87 19.96 -9.38 22.93
N GLN A 88 19.49 -8.77 24.01
CA GLN A 88 20.01 -9.03 25.36
C GLN A 88 19.57 -10.40 25.91
N ARG A 89 18.38 -10.87 25.53
CA ARG A 89 17.82 -12.13 26.04
C ARG A 89 18.26 -13.34 25.24
N PHE A 90 18.39 -13.18 23.93
CA PHE A 90 18.70 -14.27 23.01
C PHE A 90 20.09 -14.09 22.44
N SER A 91 20.80 -15.21 22.23
CA SER A 91 22.07 -15.19 21.51
C SER A 91 21.79 -14.82 20.06
N ILE A 92 22.01 -13.55 19.73
CA ILE A 92 21.78 -12.97 18.41
C ILE A 92 23.03 -12.22 17.96
N SER A 93 23.31 -12.26 16.66
CA SER A 93 24.31 -11.42 16.01
C SER A 93 23.68 -10.82 14.75
N SER A 94 24.01 -9.58 14.40
CA SER A 94 23.44 -8.91 13.22
C SER A 94 24.51 -8.12 12.49
N HIS A 95 24.47 -8.18 11.17
CA HIS A 95 25.37 -7.50 10.25
C HIS A 95 24.59 -6.81 9.15
N CYS A 96 25.20 -5.77 8.60
CA CYS A 96 24.68 -5.04 7.47
C CYS A 96 25.80 -4.83 6.44
N VAL A 97 25.63 -5.39 5.25
CA VAL A 97 26.58 -5.23 4.13
C VAL A 97 26.02 -4.18 3.18
N CYS A 98 26.66 -3.01 3.14
CA CYS A 98 26.36 -1.94 2.19
C CYS A 98 27.26 -2.10 0.97
N ILE A 99 26.68 -2.07 -0.23
CA ILE A 99 27.45 -2.25 -1.48
C ILE A 99 27.89 -0.88 -2.00
N ARG A 100 29.20 -0.71 -2.19
CA ARG A 100 29.79 0.54 -2.67
C ARG A 100 29.31 0.89 -4.08
N GLY A 101 29.05 2.17 -4.31
CA GLY A 101 28.50 2.67 -5.57
C GLY A 101 27.02 2.34 -5.78
N ARG A 102 26.35 1.76 -4.78
CA ARG A 102 24.91 1.44 -4.79
C ARG A 102 24.19 2.04 -3.59
N GLU A 103 24.75 3.09 -3.00
CA GLU A 103 24.22 3.71 -1.80
C GLU A 103 22.86 4.35 -2.03
N ARG A 104 22.00 4.30 -1.01
CA ARG A 104 20.68 4.94 -1.04
C ARG A 104 20.75 6.33 -0.42
N LEU A 105 20.00 7.27 -0.98
CA LEU A 105 19.94 8.66 -0.50
C LEU A 105 19.38 8.78 0.92
N THR A 106 18.45 7.90 1.30
CA THR A 106 17.89 7.85 2.64
C THR A 106 18.00 6.44 3.20
N ARG A 107 18.37 6.35 4.47
CA ARG A 107 18.57 5.09 5.18
C ARG A 107 18.26 5.28 6.66
N GLU A 108 17.55 4.32 7.22
CA GLU A 108 17.34 4.23 8.66
C GLU A 108 18.65 3.99 9.39
N LEU A 109 18.81 4.59 10.58
CA LEU A 109 19.93 4.27 11.46
C LEU A 109 19.87 2.80 11.87
N PHE A 110 21.02 2.14 11.89
CA PHE A 110 21.12 0.76 12.30
C PHE A 110 20.78 0.62 13.79
N TRP A 111 20.01 -0.42 14.13
CA TRP A 111 19.30 -0.52 15.40
C TRP A 111 20.20 -0.50 16.63
N ASN A 112 21.40 -1.07 16.54
CA ASN A 112 22.36 -1.13 17.66
C ASN A 112 23.34 0.06 17.70
N GLN A 113 23.20 1.04 16.79
CA GLN A 113 24.09 2.21 16.61
C GLN A 113 25.59 1.89 16.46
N ASP A 114 25.95 0.62 16.41
CA ASP A 114 27.31 0.12 16.37
C ASP A 114 27.73 -0.04 14.91
N THR A 115 28.73 0.76 14.53
CA THR A 115 29.23 0.79 13.16
C THR A 115 30.10 -0.42 12.82
N GLU A 116 30.59 -1.19 13.81
CA GLU A 116 31.44 -2.36 13.56
C GLU A 116 30.72 -3.44 12.74
N ASN A 117 29.40 -3.49 12.85
CA ASN A 117 28.56 -4.46 12.15
C ASN A 117 28.07 -3.97 10.78
N ILE A 118 28.47 -2.77 10.36
CA ILE A 118 28.14 -2.20 9.06
C ILE A 118 29.39 -2.18 8.19
N ALA A 119 29.44 -3.07 7.21
CA ALA A 119 30.55 -3.16 6.28
C ALA A 119 30.20 -2.51 4.94
N SER A 120 31.05 -1.60 4.45
CA SER A 120 30.97 -1.05 3.09
C SER A 120 31.91 -1.83 2.17
N ILE A 121 31.34 -2.60 1.24
CA ILE A 121 32.03 -3.64 0.46
C ILE A 121 31.92 -3.35 -1.04
N GLU A 122 33.01 -3.59 -1.77
CA GLU A 122 33.02 -3.50 -3.24
C GLU A 122 32.12 -4.59 -3.86
N PRO A 123 31.38 -4.30 -4.96
CA PRO A 123 30.41 -5.24 -5.54
C PRO A 123 30.94 -6.65 -5.84
N ASP A 124 32.21 -6.78 -6.26
CA ASP A 124 32.87 -8.04 -6.58
C ASP A 124 33.22 -8.89 -5.35
N ARG A 125 33.26 -8.27 -4.16
CA ARG A 125 33.62 -8.92 -2.89
C ARG A 125 32.42 -9.30 -2.03
N VAL A 126 31.22 -8.85 -2.38
CA VAL A 126 30.01 -9.06 -1.57
C VAL A 126 29.73 -10.53 -1.30
N GLU A 127 29.77 -11.39 -2.33
CA GLU A 127 29.50 -12.82 -2.15
C GLU A 127 30.52 -13.51 -1.24
N GLU A 128 31.81 -13.16 -1.41
CA GLU A 128 32.90 -13.67 -0.57
C GLU A 128 32.71 -13.24 0.89
N THR A 129 32.38 -11.96 1.12
CA THR A 129 32.12 -11.44 2.46
C THR A 129 30.94 -12.13 3.13
N ILE A 130 29.80 -12.28 2.45
CA ILE A 130 28.62 -12.96 3.01
C ILE A 130 28.94 -14.42 3.33
N THR A 131 29.58 -15.13 2.39
CA THR A 131 29.97 -16.53 2.57
C THR A 131 30.90 -16.69 3.78
N ASN A 132 31.88 -15.80 3.92
CA ASN A 132 32.81 -15.80 5.06
C ASN A 132 32.07 -15.53 6.38
N ILE A 133 31.14 -14.56 6.42
CA ILE A 133 30.32 -14.28 7.61
C ILE A 133 29.53 -15.53 8.01
N LEU A 134 28.84 -16.18 7.06
CA LEU A 134 28.04 -17.38 7.31
C LEU A 134 28.89 -18.55 7.83
N GLN A 135 29.97 -18.89 7.12
CA GLN A 135 30.82 -20.04 7.43
C GLN A 135 31.60 -19.86 8.73
N THR A 136 32.21 -18.70 8.94
CA THR A 136 32.97 -18.45 10.18
C THR A 136 32.06 -18.43 11.40
N THR A 137 30.85 -17.88 11.27
CA THR A 137 29.85 -17.88 12.34
C THR A 137 29.37 -19.30 12.65
N GLN A 138 29.07 -20.11 11.63
CA GLN A 138 28.69 -21.51 11.78
C GLN A 138 29.80 -22.34 12.45
N GLN A 139 31.05 -22.19 12.02
CA GLN A 139 32.20 -22.92 12.56
C GLN A 139 32.47 -22.56 14.03
N ARG A 140 32.44 -21.27 14.36
CA ARG A 140 32.61 -20.79 15.74
C ARG A 140 31.50 -21.33 16.63
N ALA A 141 30.25 -21.21 16.22
CA ALA A 141 29.13 -21.74 16.97
C ALA A 141 29.22 -23.26 17.13
N SER A 142 29.45 -24.02 16.05
CA SER A 142 29.60 -25.48 16.13
C SER A 142 30.68 -25.92 17.13
N SER A 143 31.80 -25.18 17.17
CA SER A 143 32.88 -25.41 18.13
C SER A 143 32.43 -25.16 19.57
N SER A 144 31.67 -24.09 19.81
CA SER A 144 31.12 -23.75 21.14
C SER A 144 30.03 -24.72 21.62
N PHE A 145 29.18 -25.22 20.72
CA PHE A 145 28.09 -26.16 21.03
C PHE A 145 28.53 -27.63 21.05
N GLY A 146 29.78 -27.93 20.68
CA GLY A 146 30.32 -29.29 20.68
C GLY A 146 29.66 -30.24 19.66
N SER A 147 28.90 -29.70 18.71
CA SER A 147 28.24 -30.47 17.65
C SER A 147 28.11 -29.63 16.38
N PRO A 148 28.15 -30.24 15.18
CA PRO A 148 27.94 -29.53 13.93
C PRO A 148 26.55 -28.91 13.87
N LEU A 149 26.47 -27.59 13.72
CA LEU A 149 25.21 -26.87 13.51
C LEU A 149 24.95 -26.67 12.02
N THR A 150 23.69 -26.75 11.64
CA THR A 150 23.23 -26.41 10.28
C THR A 150 22.84 -24.94 10.19
N LEU A 151 22.72 -24.41 8.97
CA LEU A 151 22.17 -23.08 8.71
C LEU A 151 20.79 -23.21 8.06
N THR A 152 19.82 -22.49 8.62
CA THR A 152 18.46 -22.36 8.08
C THR A 152 18.24 -20.93 7.62
N LEU A 153 17.94 -20.74 6.32
CA LEU A 153 17.60 -19.42 5.78
C LEU A 153 16.23 -18.99 6.29
N VAL A 154 16.16 -17.75 6.76
CA VAL A 154 14.95 -17.14 7.30
C VAL A 154 14.72 -15.80 6.61
N GLY A 155 13.46 -15.43 6.44
CA GLY A 155 13.08 -14.08 6.03
C GLY A 155 11.59 -13.90 6.14
N PHE A 156 11.11 -12.70 5.78
CA PHE A 156 9.70 -12.36 5.84
C PHE A 156 9.23 -12.01 4.42
N ASP A 157 8.49 -12.91 3.75
CA ASP A 157 8.25 -12.87 2.29
C ASP A 157 9.56 -13.01 1.49
N LEU A 158 10.22 -14.17 1.62
CA LEU A 158 11.57 -14.50 1.12
C LEU A 158 11.75 -14.43 -0.42
N ASN A 159 10.72 -14.02 -1.17
CA ASN A 159 10.72 -14.06 -2.62
C ASN A 159 11.83 -13.20 -3.24
N ALA A 160 12.03 -11.99 -2.71
CA ALA A 160 13.05 -11.08 -3.20
C ALA A 160 14.46 -11.61 -2.91
N GLU A 161 14.67 -12.10 -1.69
CA GLU A 161 15.94 -12.62 -1.19
C GLU A 161 16.34 -13.85 -1.98
N PHE A 162 15.43 -14.81 -2.18
CA PHE A 162 15.71 -15.98 -3.01
C PHE A 162 16.09 -15.60 -4.43
N ARG A 163 15.40 -14.63 -5.03
CA ARG A 163 15.74 -14.15 -6.37
C ARG A 163 17.15 -13.56 -6.38
N ILE A 164 17.48 -12.66 -5.46
CA ILE A 164 18.80 -12.00 -5.43
C ILE A 164 19.90 -13.00 -5.12
N LEU A 165 19.77 -13.78 -4.04
CA LEU A 165 20.77 -14.77 -3.62
C LEU A 165 21.01 -15.82 -4.71
N SER A 166 19.96 -16.36 -5.35
CA SER A 166 20.15 -17.39 -6.38
C SER A 166 20.79 -16.89 -7.67
N HIS A 167 20.72 -15.59 -7.95
CA HIS A 167 21.28 -14.98 -9.17
C HIS A 167 22.66 -14.38 -8.94
N GLN A 168 22.85 -13.65 -7.85
CA GLN A 168 24.05 -12.86 -7.59
C GLN A 168 24.99 -13.52 -6.60
N TYR A 169 24.45 -14.28 -5.64
CA TYR A 169 25.21 -14.81 -4.50
C TYR A 169 25.00 -16.32 -4.30
N PRO A 170 25.13 -17.15 -5.36
CA PRO A 170 24.84 -18.59 -5.28
C PRO A 170 25.68 -19.32 -4.22
N ARG A 171 26.95 -18.96 -3.99
CA ARG A 171 27.79 -19.59 -2.96
C ARG A 171 27.27 -19.30 -1.56
N ALA A 172 26.79 -18.09 -1.31
CA ALA A 172 26.15 -17.73 -0.05
C ALA A 172 24.85 -18.52 0.14
N LEU A 173 24.02 -18.64 -0.89
CA LEU A 173 22.80 -19.46 -0.84
C LEU A 173 23.10 -20.94 -0.58
N GLY A 174 24.21 -21.45 -1.13
CA GLY A 174 24.67 -22.82 -0.93
C GLY A 174 25.15 -23.15 0.49
N CYS A 175 25.24 -22.16 1.39
CA CYS A 175 25.54 -22.40 2.80
C CYS A 175 24.33 -22.90 3.59
N PHE A 176 23.11 -22.75 3.06
CA PHE A 176 21.88 -23.12 3.76
C PHE A 176 21.46 -24.56 3.46
N THR A 177 20.95 -25.23 4.49
CA THR A 177 20.48 -26.62 4.42
C THR A 177 18.95 -26.73 4.38
N SER A 178 18.27 -25.69 4.84
CA SER A 178 16.82 -25.58 4.87
C SER A 178 16.42 -24.10 4.86
N TRP A 179 15.13 -23.82 4.69
CA TRP A 179 14.62 -22.45 4.75
C TRP A 179 13.20 -22.38 5.31
N VAL A 180 12.84 -21.21 5.85
CA VAL A 180 11.49 -20.94 6.33
C VAL A 180 11.10 -19.47 6.13
N ASP A 181 9.88 -19.25 5.66
CA ASP A 181 9.30 -17.92 5.52
C ASP A 181 8.46 -17.60 6.77
N ILE A 182 8.91 -16.61 7.55
CA ILE A 182 8.26 -16.21 8.79
C ILE A 182 6.87 -15.65 8.52
N GLN A 183 6.62 -15.04 7.36
CA GLN A 183 5.28 -14.56 7.02
C GLN A 183 4.30 -15.72 6.93
N GLU A 184 4.73 -16.88 6.39
CA GLU A 184 3.91 -18.09 6.34
C GLU A 184 3.67 -18.66 7.73
N LEU A 185 4.71 -18.75 8.58
CA LEU A 185 4.53 -19.17 9.98
C LEU A 185 3.58 -18.25 10.76
N THR A 186 3.65 -16.95 10.48
CA THR A 186 2.77 -15.95 11.08
C THR A 186 1.33 -16.11 10.56
N GLN A 187 1.15 -16.54 9.31
CA GLN A 187 -0.18 -16.82 8.75
C GLN A 187 -0.82 -18.04 9.41
N GLU A 188 -0.05 -19.06 9.81
CA GLU A 188 -0.60 -20.24 10.50
C GLU A 188 -1.33 -19.90 11.79
N ILE A 189 -0.85 -18.88 12.51
CA ILE A 189 -1.52 -18.36 13.70
C ILE A 189 -2.53 -17.25 13.39
N ASN A 190 -2.57 -16.72 12.17
CA ASN A 190 -3.48 -15.65 11.79
C ASN A 190 -4.85 -16.22 11.39
N ILE A 191 -5.91 -15.69 11.99
CA ILE A 191 -7.29 -16.11 11.67
C ILE A 191 -7.77 -15.46 10.36
N VAL A 192 -7.07 -14.41 9.91
CA VAL A 192 -7.43 -13.59 8.76
C VAL A 192 -6.66 -14.07 7.51
N PRO A 193 -7.33 -14.21 6.34
CA PRO A 193 -6.71 -14.80 5.15
C PRO A 193 -5.65 -13.91 4.49
N GLN A 194 -5.57 -12.62 4.85
CA GLN A 194 -4.55 -11.71 4.32
C GLN A 194 -3.19 -11.93 4.98
N ALA A 195 -2.15 -11.98 4.15
CA ALA A 195 -0.76 -12.03 4.59
C ALA A 195 -0.40 -10.78 5.43
N PRO A 196 0.10 -10.95 6.67
CA PRO A 196 0.50 -9.82 7.50
C PRO A 196 1.80 -9.21 6.99
N SER A 197 2.00 -7.90 7.21
CA SER A 197 3.31 -7.27 6.98
C SER A 197 4.19 -7.41 8.23
N LEU A 198 5.52 -7.41 8.05
CA LEU A 198 6.50 -7.50 9.15
C LEU A 198 6.20 -6.48 10.26
N ARG A 199 5.95 -5.23 9.86
CA ARG A 199 5.52 -4.15 10.76
C ARG A 199 4.28 -4.50 11.58
N ASN A 200 3.22 -4.98 10.93
CA ASN A 200 1.97 -5.29 11.64
C ASN A 200 2.16 -6.49 12.57
N THR A 201 2.96 -7.47 12.17
CA THR A 201 3.32 -8.62 12.99
C THR A 201 4.06 -8.20 14.26
N LEU A 202 5.08 -7.35 14.14
CA LEU A 202 5.82 -6.83 15.30
C LEU A 202 4.90 -6.10 16.28
N ILE A 203 4.05 -5.19 15.78
CA ILE A 203 3.08 -4.47 16.64
C ILE A 203 2.15 -5.46 17.33
N ALA A 204 1.69 -6.50 16.64
CA ALA A 204 0.81 -7.52 17.20
C ALA A 204 1.50 -8.36 18.28
N PHE A 205 2.81 -8.55 18.16
CA PHE A 205 3.62 -9.25 19.15
C PHE A 205 4.05 -8.36 20.32
N GLY A 206 3.59 -7.10 20.34
CA GLY A 206 3.80 -6.18 21.46
C GLY A 206 5.07 -5.34 21.35
N TYR A 207 5.75 -5.34 20.19
CA TYR A 207 6.86 -4.42 19.96
C TYR A 207 6.34 -2.98 19.85
N GLU A 208 7.05 -2.04 20.48
CA GLU A 208 6.59 -0.65 20.56
C GLU A 208 6.45 0.01 19.17
N PRO A 209 5.36 0.76 18.91
CA PRO A 209 5.21 1.51 17.66
C PRO A 209 6.22 2.64 17.47
N LYS A 210 6.87 3.10 18.54
CA LYS A 210 7.76 4.28 18.53
C LYS A 210 9.19 3.96 18.05
N PHE A 211 9.64 2.71 18.14
CA PHE A 211 10.95 2.25 17.65
C PHE A 211 10.87 0.74 17.39
N PRO A 212 11.27 0.17 16.24
CA PRO A 212 11.79 0.73 15.00
C PRO A 212 10.83 0.43 13.82
N THR A 213 9.52 0.46 14.04
CA THR A 213 8.52 0.13 13.00
C THR A 213 8.04 1.35 12.21
N CYS A 214 8.61 2.53 12.49
CA CYS A 214 8.20 3.79 11.92
C CYS A 214 9.43 4.55 11.44
N THR A 215 9.92 4.22 10.26
CA THR A 215 10.56 5.25 9.44
C THR A 215 9.51 6.33 9.20
N SER A 216 9.90 7.60 9.25
CA SER A 216 9.09 8.59 8.55
C SER A 216 8.94 8.10 7.09
N ARG A 217 7.84 8.41 6.38
CA ARG A 217 7.68 7.98 4.98
C ARG A 217 8.86 8.36 4.06
N THR A 218 9.75 9.22 4.55
CA THR A 218 10.97 9.71 3.90
C THR A 218 12.24 8.94 4.25
N ASP A 219 12.30 8.17 5.34
CA ASP A 219 13.49 7.40 5.69
C ASP A 219 13.45 6.03 5.00
N GLY A 220 14.46 5.72 4.19
CA GLY A 220 14.61 4.42 3.55
C GLY A 220 14.77 3.32 4.59
N HIS A 221 14.26 2.13 4.30
CA HIS A 221 14.45 0.96 5.15
C HIS A 221 15.93 0.55 5.20
N SER A 222 16.31 -0.18 6.26
CA SER A 222 17.64 -0.75 6.44
C SER A 222 17.51 -2.27 6.43
N ALA A 223 18.15 -2.92 5.46
CA ALA A 223 18.07 -4.37 5.31
C ALA A 223 18.54 -5.08 6.59
N GLY A 224 19.60 -4.56 7.23
CA GLY A 224 20.09 -5.10 8.50
C GLY A 224 19.07 -5.02 9.63
N ASN A 225 18.31 -3.91 9.71
CA ASN A 225 17.24 -3.77 10.70
C ASN A 225 16.07 -4.72 10.39
N ASP A 226 15.70 -4.90 9.12
CA ASP A 226 14.62 -5.79 8.71
C ASP A 226 14.97 -7.28 8.91
N ALA A 227 16.24 -7.66 8.74
CA ALA A 227 16.74 -8.98 9.14
C ALA A 227 16.61 -9.17 10.67
N MET A 228 17.01 -8.19 11.48
CA MET A 228 16.87 -8.25 12.94
C MET A 228 15.40 -8.32 13.38
N ARG A 229 14.53 -7.52 12.76
CA ARG A 229 13.07 -7.55 12.97
C ARG A 229 12.49 -8.92 12.63
N SER A 230 12.96 -9.55 11.55
CA SER A 230 12.55 -10.91 11.18
C SER A 230 12.94 -11.92 12.27
N ILE A 231 14.16 -11.85 12.80
CA ILE A 231 14.58 -12.67 13.95
C ILE A 231 13.69 -12.42 15.18
N CYS A 232 13.32 -11.18 15.47
CA CYS A 232 12.43 -10.84 16.59
C CYS A 232 11.04 -11.49 16.47
N VAL A 233 10.48 -11.51 15.25
CA VAL A 233 9.23 -12.23 14.98
C VAL A 233 9.43 -13.73 15.18
N LEU A 234 10.51 -14.31 14.65
CA LEU A 234 10.80 -15.73 14.80
C LEU A 234 10.99 -16.14 16.27
N VAL A 235 11.73 -15.36 17.05
CA VAL A 235 11.88 -15.55 18.51
C VAL A 235 10.52 -15.61 19.19
N THR A 236 9.64 -14.66 18.88
CA THR A 236 8.29 -14.64 19.46
C THR A 236 7.51 -15.92 19.13
N LEU A 237 7.55 -16.34 17.86
CA LEU A 237 6.88 -17.55 17.39
C LEU A 237 7.42 -18.82 18.06
N LEU A 238 8.74 -18.96 18.15
CA LEU A 238 9.40 -20.15 18.70
C LEU A 238 9.18 -20.29 20.20
N PHE A 239 9.23 -19.19 20.96
CA PHE A 239 9.37 -19.26 22.42
C PHE A 239 8.15 -18.74 23.22
N PHE A 240 7.22 -18.00 22.62
CA PHE A 240 6.16 -17.30 23.36
C PHE A 240 4.72 -17.59 22.90
N ALA A 241 4.53 -18.45 21.89
CA ALA A 241 3.22 -18.90 21.41
C ALA A 241 2.17 -17.76 21.28
N PRO A 242 2.42 -16.77 20.41
CA PRO A 242 1.57 -15.58 20.31
C PRO A 242 0.14 -15.93 19.84
N GLN A 243 -0.85 -15.19 20.36
CA GLN A 243 -2.25 -15.38 19.97
C GLN A 243 -2.59 -14.63 18.67
N GLY A 244 -3.27 -15.32 17.75
CA GLY A 244 -3.66 -14.77 16.44
C GLY A 244 -4.65 -13.60 16.44
N GLN A 245 -5.40 -13.42 17.53
CA GLN A 245 -6.49 -12.43 17.59
C GLN A 245 -5.98 -10.99 17.47
N GLU A 246 -4.86 -10.68 18.13
CA GLU A 246 -4.28 -9.33 18.09
C GLU A 246 -3.71 -9.00 16.70
N LEU A 247 -3.06 -9.99 16.08
CA LEU A 247 -2.59 -9.88 14.70
C LEU A 247 -3.73 -9.64 13.72
N ALA A 248 -4.83 -10.39 13.84
CA ALA A 248 -6.04 -10.20 13.05
C ALA A 248 -6.62 -8.78 13.21
N ARG A 249 -6.66 -8.28 14.46
CA ARG A 249 -7.14 -6.92 14.78
C ARG A 249 -6.29 -5.84 14.11
N ILE A 250 -4.96 -5.93 14.21
CA ILE A 250 -4.04 -4.95 13.62
C ILE A 250 -4.08 -5.00 12.09
N CYS A 251 -4.06 -6.20 11.50
CA CYS A 251 -4.15 -6.36 10.06
C CYS A 251 -5.45 -5.76 9.52
N SER A 252 -6.58 -6.04 10.16
CA SER A 252 -7.89 -5.48 9.79
C SER A 252 -7.89 -3.94 9.82
N ARG A 253 -7.32 -3.34 10.87
CA ARG A 253 -7.19 -1.87 10.98
C ARG A 253 -6.30 -1.28 9.87
N TYR A 254 -5.16 -1.91 9.58
CA TYR A 254 -4.25 -1.46 8.53
C TYR A 254 -4.93 -1.50 7.15
N HIS A 255 -5.61 -2.60 6.84
CA HIS A 255 -6.32 -2.75 5.56
C HIS A 255 -7.51 -1.79 5.44
N ALA A 256 -8.27 -1.56 6.51
CA ALA A 256 -9.33 -0.55 6.52
C ALA A 256 -8.76 0.86 6.24
N GLY A 257 -7.61 1.21 6.83
CA GLY A 257 -6.92 2.47 6.56
C GLY A 257 -6.45 2.61 5.11
N ARG A 258 -5.85 1.55 4.54
CA ARG A 258 -5.44 1.50 3.13
C ARG A 258 -6.63 1.57 2.17
N ALA A 259 -7.77 0.97 2.51
CA ALA A 259 -8.99 1.06 1.72
C ALA A 259 -9.48 2.52 1.67
N LYS A 260 -9.58 3.18 2.82
CA LYS A 260 -9.90 4.62 2.90
C LYS A 260 -8.91 5.50 2.16
N GLN A 261 -7.61 5.20 2.21
CA GLN A 261 -6.60 5.96 1.47
C GLN A 261 -6.73 5.75 -0.04
N ARG A 262 -7.02 4.52 -0.50
CA ARG A 262 -7.28 4.25 -1.92
C ARG A 262 -8.55 4.94 -2.41
N GLU A 263 -9.59 4.96 -1.59
CA GLU A 263 -10.82 5.71 -1.83
C GLU A 263 -10.52 7.21 -1.94
N HIS A 264 -9.77 7.78 -1.01
CA HIS A 264 -9.36 9.18 -1.06
C HIS A 264 -8.51 9.51 -2.31
N LEU A 265 -7.54 8.66 -2.66
CA LEU A 265 -6.73 8.84 -3.87
C LEU A 265 -7.56 8.67 -5.15
N ARG A 266 -8.55 7.77 -5.16
CA ARG A 266 -9.51 7.65 -6.26
C ARG A 266 -10.32 8.93 -6.40
N ARG A 267 -10.85 9.48 -5.30
CA ARG A 267 -11.54 10.78 -5.29
C ARG A 267 -10.65 11.92 -5.78
N ASN A 268 -9.37 11.94 -5.40
CA ASN A 268 -8.43 12.97 -5.87
C ASN A 268 -8.05 12.81 -7.36
N LYS A 269 -8.19 11.61 -7.95
CA LYS A 269 -8.02 11.40 -9.40
C LYS A 269 -9.25 11.85 -10.19
N ILE A 270 -10.40 11.96 -9.55
CA ILE A 270 -11.56 12.62 -10.12
C ILE A 270 -11.24 14.13 -10.04
N ASN A 271 -10.93 14.76 -11.17
CA ASN A 271 -10.69 16.21 -11.28
C ASN A 271 -11.96 17.06 -11.00
N MET A 272 -12.86 16.59 -10.15
CA MET A 272 -14.06 17.30 -9.75
C MET A 272 -13.77 18.14 -8.51
N LYS A 273 -14.06 19.44 -8.59
CA LYS A 273 -13.97 20.29 -7.41
C LYS A 273 -15.12 19.94 -6.48
N LYS A 274 -14.97 20.23 -5.18
CA LYS A 274 -16.07 20.09 -4.21
C LYS A 274 -17.34 20.86 -4.65
N SER A 275 -17.18 21.94 -5.42
CA SER A 275 -18.28 22.71 -6.02
C SER A 275 -19.08 21.96 -7.09
N ASP A 276 -18.53 20.88 -7.66
CA ASP A 276 -19.19 20.06 -8.69
C ASP A 276 -19.91 18.84 -8.08
N LEU A 277 -19.91 18.74 -6.74
CA LEU A 277 -20.61 17.73 -5.96
C LEU A 277 -21.78 18.36 -5.20
N PHE A 278 -23.00 18.08 -5.65
CA PHE A 278 -24.21 18.72 -5.17
C PHE A 278 -24.93 17.83 -4.13
N ALA A 279 -24.66 18.09 -2.86
CA ALA A 279 -25.35 17.40 -1.79
C ALA A 279 -26.83 17.81 -1.75
N LYS A 280 -27.75 16.84 -1.91
CA LYS A 280 -29.22 16.98 -1.80
C LYS A 280 -29.88 17.83 -2.91
N SER A 281 -29.19 18.05 -4.02
CA SER A 281 -29.74 18.76 -5.17
C SER A 281 -29.15 18.24 -6.47
N TYR A 282 -29.85 18.53 -7.56
CA TYR A 282 -29.29 18.35 -8.89
C TYR A 282 -28.23 19.44 -9.18
N PRO A 283 -27.27 19.17 -10.06
CA PRO A 283 -26.26 20.14 -10.48
C PRO A 283 -26.87 21.43 -11.05
N MET A 284 -26.39 22.57 -10.57
CA MET A 284 -26.86 23.92 -10.90
C MET A 284 -25.69 24.89 -11.05
N PRO A 285 -25.80 25.93 -11.90
CA PRO A 285 -26.94 26.26 -12.78
C PRO A 285 -27.07 25.28 -13.97
N ARG A 286 -28.27 25.17 -14.56
CA ARG A 286 -28.55 24.21 -15.65
C ARG A 286 -27.66 24.46 -16.86
N GLU A 287 -27.35 25.72 -17.09
CA GLU A 287 -26.55 26.18 -18.21
C GLU A 287 -25.09 25.76 -18.10
N LYS A 288 -24.59 25.55 -16.88
CA LYS A 288 -23.23 25.07 -16.65
C LYS A 288 -23.13 23.55 -16.74
N TYR A 289 -24.23 22.84 -16.48
CA TYR A 289 -24.28 21.38 -16.48
C TYR A 289 -25.44 20.86 -17.34
N PRO A 290 -25.46 21.17 -18.66
CA PRO A 290 -26.59 20.86 -19.53
C PRO A 290 -26.66 19.37 -19.85
N PHE A 291 -25.51 18.70 -19.97
CA PHE A 291 -25.41 17.29 -20.34
C PHE A 291 -25.56 16.40 -19.09
N ARG A 292 -26.79 16.28 -18.57
CA ARG A 292 -27.05 15.56 -17.32
C ARG A 292 -28.06 14.42 -17.51
N ALA A 293 -27.78 13.30 -16.87
CA ALA A 293 -28.69 12.19 -16.72
C ALA A 293 -29.20 12.13 -15.28
N LYS A 294 -30.47 11.76 -15.11
CA LYS A 294 -31.00 11.31 -13.83
C LYS A 294 -30.91 9.78 -13.79
N VAL A 295 -30.27 9.25 -12.76
CA VAL A 295 -30.11 7.81 -12.51
C VAL A 295 -30.78 7.42 -11.22
N ILE A 296 -31.52 6.33 -11.23
CA ILE A 296 -32.17 5.75 -10.06
C ILE A 296 -31.96 4.24 -10.09
N LEU A 297 -31.66 3.64 -8.94
CA LEU A 297 -31.66 2.20 -8.74
C LEU A 297 -32.85 1.84 -7.84
N PRO A 298 -33.99 1.41 -8.42
CA PRO A 298 -35.19 1.11 -7.66
C PRO A 298 -34.95 0.00 -6.63
N GLY A 299 -35.47 0.19 -5.41
CA GLY A 299 -35.36 -0.80 -4.33
C GLY A 299 -34.05 -0.77 -3.54
N ALA A 300 -33.04 -0.01 -3.98
CA ALA A 300 -31.83 0.21 -3.21
C ALA A 300 -31.98 1.42 -2.28
N TYR A 301 -32.05 1.17 -0.97
CA TYR A 301 -32.22 2.21 0.05
C TYR A 301 -31.02 2.27 0.99
N PHE A 302 -30.55 3.49 1.28
CA PHE A 302 -29.49 3.69 2.27
C PHE A 302 -30.06 4.20 3.60
N GLN A 303 -29.55 3.65 4.71
CA GLN A 303 -29.84 4.15 6.06
C GLN A 303 -29.34 5.60 6.24
N VAL A 304 -28.23 5.94 5.58
CA VAL A 304 -27.64 7.29 5.57
C VAL A 304 -27.62 7.80 4.13
N ARG A 305 -27.98 9.06 3.91
CA ARG A 305 -28.04 9.63 2.56
C ARG A 305 -26.69 9.47 1.84
N PRO A 306 -26.69 8.93 0.61
CA PRO A 306 -25.45 8.70 -0.12
C PRO A 306 -24.78 10.03 -0.47
N ASP A 307 -23.46 10.08 -0.27
CA ASP A 307 -22.59 11.15 -0.74
C ASP A 307 -22.61 11.16 -2.28
N PRO A 308 -22.82 12.30 -2.97
CA PRO A 308 -22.70 12.37 -4.44
C PRO A 308 -21.37 11.82 -4.96
N GLY A 309 -20.31 11.82 -4.13
CA GLY A 309 -19.05 11.15 -4.44
C GLY A 309 -19.19 9.64 -4.71
N ILE A 310 -20.04 8.93 -3.96
CA ILE A 310 -20.28 7.49 -4.14
C ILE A 310 -20.93 7.22 -5.51
N LEU A 311 -21.87 8.07 -5.91
CA LEU A 311 -22.53 7.96 -7.20
C LEU A 311 -21.54 8.21 -8.36
N CYS A 312 -20.65 9.21 -8.22
CA CYS A 312 -19.55 9.42 -9.17
C CYS A 312 -18.62 8.22 -9.28
N GLU A 313 -18.25 7.60 -8.14
CA GLU A 313 -17.37 6.45 -8.12
C GLU A 313 -17.97 5.26 -8.88
N TYR A 314 -19.28 5.03 -8.72
CA TYR A 314 -20.00 3.97 -9.43
C TYR A 314 -19.93 4.16 -10.95
N PHE A 315 -20.07 5.40 -11.42
CA PHE A 315 -20.10 5.74 -12.85
C PHE A 315 -18.76 6.28 -13.38
N LEU A 316 -17.65 6.03 -12.68
CA LEU A 316 -16.36 6.64 -12.98
C LEU A 316 -15.85 6.35 -14.39
N LYS A 317 -16.20 5.19 -14.98
CA LYS A 317 -15.80 4.82 -16.34
C LYS A 317 -16.27 5.83 -17.40
N TYR A 318 -17.35 6.55 -17.11
CA TYR A 318 -17.94 7.57 -17.98
C TYR A 318 -17.39 8.98 -17.75
N ARG A 319 -16.41 9.14 -16.85
CA ARG A 319 -15.73 10.42 -16.58
C ARG A 319 -16.71 11.57 -16.25
N PRO A 320 -17.56 11.42 -15.21
CA PRO A 320 -18.50 12.45 -14.82
C PRO A 320 -17.77 13.77 -14.50
N VAL A 321 -18.37 14.89 -14.91
CA VAL A 321 -17.86 16.25 -14.64
C VAL A 321 -18.55 16.91 -13.44
N ALA A 322 -19.76 16.46 -13.11
CA ALA A 322 -20.49 16.86 -11.91
C ALA A 322 -21.45 15.75 -11.47
N ALA A 323 -21.82 15.74 -10.19
CA ALA A 323 -22.88 14.86 -9.71
C ALA A 323 -23.70 15.47 -8.58
N GLY A 324 -24.95 15.06 -8.50
CA GLY A 324 -25.85 15.38 -7.41
C GLY A 324 -26.51 14.13 -6.85
N CYS A 325 -26.89 14.13 -5.58
CA CYS A 325 -27.62 13.01 -4.97
C CYS A 325 -29.12 13.32 -4.82
N ASN A 326 -29.93 12.27 -4.90
CA ASN A 326 -31.37 12.36 -4.66
C ASN A 326 -31.69 12.94 -3.27
N ARG A 327 -32.84 13.59 -3.15
CA ARG A 327 -33.37 14.06 -1.85
C ARG A 327 -33.98 12.92 -1.02
N THR A 328 -34.36 11.82 -1.69
CA THR A 328 -34.89 10.60 -1.10
C THR A 328 -33.75 9.70 -0.59
N GLN A 329 -34.09 8.64 0.16
CA GLN A 329 -33.13 7.61 0.61
C GLN A 329 -32.85 6.55 -0.48
N GLU A 330 -33.50 6.68 -1.62
CA GLU A 330 -33.31 5.81 -2.78
C GLU A 330 -31.96 6.10 -3.43
N PHE A 331 -31.24 5.04 -3.79
CA PHE A 331 -29.95 5.17 -4.43
C PHE A 331 -30.08 5.76 -5.83
N GLY A 332 -29.41 6.87 -6.05
CA GLY A 332 -29.45 7.57 -7.32
C GLY A 332 -29.25 9.06 -7.16
N GLY A 333 -29.39 9.75 -8.28
CA GLY A 333 -29.19 11.18 -8.36
C GLY A 333 -28.97 11.62 -9.80
N TRP A 334 -28.02 12.52 -9.98
CA TRP A 334 -27.70 13.13 -11.27
C TRP A 334 -26.22 12.96 -11.58
N ILE A 335 -25.93 12.59 -12.82
CA ILE A 335 -24.57 12.53 -13.37
C ILE A 335 -24.50 13.51 -14.54
N CYS A 336 -23.49 14.37 -14.55
CA CYS A 336 -23.21 15.27 -15.65
C CYS A 336 -21.96 14.83 -16.41
N LEU A 337 -21.98 14.97 -17.73
CA LEU A 337 -20.94 14.52 -18.65
C LEU A 337 -20.43 15.70 -19.50
N ALA A 338 -19.36 15.49 -20.26
CA ALA A 338 -18.70 16.60 -20.96
C ALA A 338 -19.41 17.00 -22.27
N SER A 339 -20.20 16.10 -22.85
CA SER A 339 -20.91 16.34 -24.12
C SER A 339 -22.25 15.63 -24.19
N LEU A 340 -23.06 16.01 -25.18
CA LEU A 340 -24.32 15.33 -25.50
C LEU A 340 -24.09 13.90 -26.00
N GLU A 341 -23.00 13.67 -26.73
CA GLU A 341 -22.60 12.34 -27.20
C GLU A 341 -22.32 11.41 -26.01
N GLU A 342 -21.50 11.85 -25.06
CA GLU A 342 -21.21 11.09 -23.84
C GLU A 342 -22.47 10.85 -23.02
N LEU A 343 -23.37 11.82 -22.94
CA LEU A 343 -24.66 11.66 -22.26
C LEU A 343 -25.54 10.59 -22.91
N ASN A 344 -25.63 10.60 -24.24
CA ASN A 344 -26.44 9.62 -24.95
C ASN A 344 -25.87 8.20 -24.77
N ALA A 345 -24.54 8.04 -24.94
CA ALA A 345 -23.87 6.77 -24.70
C ALA A 345 -24.05 6.29 -23.25
N PHE A 346 -23.95 7.19 -22.27
CA PHE A 346 -24.20 6.88 -20.87
C PHE A 346 -25.62 6.36 -20.63
N VAL A 347 -26.64 7.06 -21.15
CA VAL A 347 -28.03 6.66 -20.96
C VAL A 347 -28.31 5.32 -21.62
N GLU A 348 -27.78 5.09 -22.82
CA GLU A 348 -27.93 3.82 -23.55
C GLU A 348 -27.30 2.64 -22.80
N GLU A 349 -26.09 2.81 -22.27
CA GLU A 349 -25.39 1.73 -21.57
C GLU A 349 -25.87 1.49 -20.13
N VAL A 350 -26.33 2.54 -19.45
CA VAL A 350 -26.69 2.45 -18.02
C VAL A 350 -28.17 2.13 -17.83
N HIS A 351 -29.04 2.56 -18.74
CA HIS A 351 -30.45 2.19 -18.68
C HIS A 351 -30.60 0.68 -18.91
N GLY A 352 -31.18 -0.04 -17.94
CA GLY A 352 -31.29 -1.50 -18.02
C GLY A 352 -30.07 -2.26 -17.50
N LEU A 353 -29.02 -1.57 -17.02
CA LEU A 353 -27.84 -2.21 -16.44
C LEU A 353 -28.17 -2.83 -15.07
N GLU A 354 -27.83 -4.10 -14.86
CA GLU A 354 -28.02 -4.79 -13.58
C GLU A 354 -26.90 -4.43 -12.59
N ASP A 355 -27.28 -4.04 -11.37
CA ASP A 355 -26.35 -3.81 -10.27
C ASP A 355 -25.82 -5.14 -9.71
N ALA A 356 -24.50 -5.22 -9.53
CA ALA A 356 -23.81 -6.45 -9.17
C ALA A 356 -24.19 -6.97 -7.78
N GLU A 357 -24.55 -6.08 -6.84
CA GLU A 357 -24.86 -6.45 -5.45
C GLU A 357 -26.35 -6.71 -5.24
N SER A 358 -27.19 -5.77 -5.69
CA SER A 358 -28.64 -5.79 -5.42
C SER A 358 -29.45 -6.56 -6.46
N LYS A 359 -28.88 -6.85 -7.64
CA LYS A 359 -29.59 -7.41 -8.80
C LYS A 359 -30.71 -6.51 -9.35
N ALA A 360 -30.83 -5.29 -8.84
CA ALA A 360 -31.76 -4.29 -9.33
C ALA A 360 -31.25 -3.68 -10.63
N THR A 361 -32.16 -3.14 -11.42
CA THR A 361 -31.84 -2.57 -12.74
C THR A 361 -31.82 -1.06 -12.69
N TRP A 362 -30.77 -0.44 -13.22
CA TRP A 362 -30.64 1.01 -13.28
C TRP A 362 -31.63 1.64 -14.27
N VAL A 363 -32.25 2.73 -13.85
CA VAL A 363 -33.08 3.59 -14.71
C VAL A 363 -32.32 4.90 -14.94
N ALA A 364 -31.74 5.04 -16.13
CA ALA A 364 -31.11 6.28 -16.58
C ALA A 364 -32.04 7.04 -17.53
N THR A 365 -32.13 8.37 -17.36
CA THR A 365 -32.93 9.26 -18.22
C THR A 365 -32.18 10.54 -18.51
N SER A 366 -32.10 10.95 -19.78
CA SER A 366 -31.52 12.24 -20.16
C SER A 366 -32.40 13.38 -19.64
N GLN A 367 -31.76 14.48 -19.23
CA GLN A 367 -32.41 15.72 -18.80
C GLN A 367 -31.82 16.93 -19.54
N TYR A 368 -31.22 16.68 -20.72
CA TYR A 368 -30.75 17.71 -21.63
C TYR A 368 -31.94 18.45 -22.26
N ASP A 369 -31.85 19.78 -22.33
CA ASP A 369 -32.87 20.65 -22.88
C ASP A 369 -32.22 21.63 -23.86
N PRO A 370 -32.34 21.41 -25.19
CA PRO A 370 -31.71 22.26 -26.19
C PRO A 370 -32.29 23.68 -26.22
N THR A 371 -33.47 23.91 -25.63
CA THR A 371 -34.07 25.25 -25.53
C THR A 371 -33.38 26.12 -24.48
N VAL A 372 -32.68 25.50 -23.52
CA VAL A 372 -31.93 26.19 -22.46
C VAL A 372 -30.47 26.37 -22.87
N VAL A 373 -29.85 25.33 -23.45
CA VAL A 373 -28.48 25.39 -23.97
C VAL A 373 -28.41 24.62 -25.30
N PRO A 374 -28.19 25.30 -26.43
CA PRO A 374 -28.12 24.65 -27.74
C PRO A 374 -26.78 23.93 -27.98
N ALA A 375 -25.79 24.10 -27.11
CA ALA A 375 -24.50 23.43 -27.24
C ALA A 375 -24.63 21.91 -27.12
N THR A 376 -23.82 21.19 -27.89
CA THR A 376 -23.74 19.72 -27.94
C THR A 376 -22.38 19.20 -27.49
N THR A 377 -21.34 20.04 -27.56
CA THR A 377 -19.97 19.71 -27.15
C THR A 377 -19.47 20.60 -26.00
N ALA A 378 -18.41 20.18 -25.32
CA ALA A 378 -17.77 20.98 -24.26
C ALA A 378 -17.26 22.33 -24.78
N ALA A 379 -16.70 22.36 -26.00
CA ALA A 379 -16.18 23.58 -26.60
C ALA A 379 -17.31 24.58 -26.95
N GLU A 380 -18.42 24.09 -27.50
CA GLU A 380 -19.63 24.89 -27.75
C GLU A 380 -20.23 25.43 -26.45
N LEU A 381 -20.21 24.62 -25.40
CA LEU A 381 -20.70 25.02 -24.08
C LEU A 381 -19.86 26.15 -23.48
N ASP A 382 -18.53 26.03 -23.55
CA ASP A 382 -17.62 27.07 -23.08
C ASP A 382 -17.81 28.38 -23.85
N GLU A 383 -17.99 28.30 -25.16
CA GLU A 383 -18.26 29.48 -26.00
C GLU A 383 -19.61 30.13 -25.67
N PHE A 384 -20.66 29.32 -25.52
CA PHE A 384 -21.98 29.79 -25.09
C PHE A 384 -21.93 30.50 -23.73
N LEU A 385 -21.22 29.93 -22.75
CA LEU A 385 -21.07 30.53 -21.43
C LEU A 385 -20.28 31.85 -21.46
N LYS A 386 -19.25 31.95 -22.31
CA LYS A 386 -18.52 33.21 -22.53
C LYS A 386 -19.41 34.29 -23.12
N GLN A 387 -20.16 33.96 -24.18
CA GLN A 387 -21.07 34.91 -24.83
C GLN A 387 -22.16 35.39 -23.88
N LYS A 388 -22.77 34.48 -23.11
CA LYS A 388 -23.75 34.83 -22.07
C LYS A 388 -23.16 35.76 -21.01
N SER A 389 -21.95 35.47 -20.54
CA SER A 389 -21.26 36.33 -19.56
C SER A 389 -21.00 37.73 -20.11
N ILE A 390 -20.59 37.85 -21.37
CA ILE A 390 -20.36 39.15 -22.01
C ILE A 390 -21.67 39.94 -22.12
N ALA A 391 -22.75 39.29 -22.56
CA ALA A 391 -24.07 39.91 -22.65
C ALA A 391 -24.61 40.36 -21.29
N GLU A 392 -24.46 39.56 -20.24
CA GLU A 392 -24.86 39.94 -18.88
C GLU A 392 -24.06 41.13 -18.33
N ILE A 393 -22.77 41.22 -18.64
CA ILE A 393 -21.93 42.36 -18.25
C ILE A 393 -22.36 43.62 -19.00
N ALA A 394 -22.61 43.52 -20.31
CA ALA A 394 -23.10 44.62 -21.13
C ALA A 394 -24.45 45.14 -20.61
N GLU A 395 -25.38 44.24 -20.30
CA GLU A 395 -26.70 44.60 -19.80
C GLU A 395 -26.65 45.24 -18.40
N LYS A 396 -25.85 44.69 -17.49
CA LYS A 396 -25.62 45.32 -16.17
C LYS A 396 -25.01 46.71 -16.31
N THR A 397 -24.16 46.91 -17.32
CA THR A 397 -23.55 48.22 -17.59
C THR A 397 -24.58 49.21 -18.12
N ARG A 398 -25.44 48.78 -19.04
CA ARG A 398 -26.57 49.58 -19.56
C ARG A 398 -27.52 50.02 -18.45
N ILE A 399 -28.00 49.08 -17.63
CA ILE A 399 -28.88 49.38 -16.49
C ILE A 399 -28.23 50.37 -15.52
N ARG A 400 -26.91 50.27 -15.30
CA ARG A 400 -26.18 51.23 -14.45
C ARG A 400 -26.11 52.63 -15.07
N GLN A 401 -25.98 52.75 -16.38
CA GLN A 401 -26.01 54.03 -17.09
C GLN A 401 -27.41 54.66 -17.02
N GLU A 402 -28.46 53.89 -17.34
CA GLU A 402 -29.86 54.35 -17.27
C GLU A 402 -30.24 54.83 -15.85
N ARG A 403 -29.79 54.11 -14.81
CA ARG A 403 -30.00 54.54 -13.41
C ARG A 403 -29.26 55.83 -13.07
N LYS A 404 -28.05 56.05 -13.61
CA LYS A 404 -27.29 57.29 -13.40
C LYS A 404 -27.96 58.47 -14.10
N GLU A 405 -28.45 58.26 -15.32
CA GLU A 405 -29.16 59.28 -16.11
C GLU A 405 -30.50 59.65 -15.49
N THR A 406 -31.25 58.66 -14.99
CA THR A 406 -32.52 58.90 -14.27
C THR A 406 -32.28 59.72 -13.01
N LYS A 407 -31.25 59.35 -12.21
CA LYS A 407 -30.90 60.08 -11.00
C LYS A 407 -30.43 61.52 -11.28
N ALA A 408 -29.63 61.72 -12.32
CA ALA A 408 -29.20 63.06 -12.73
C ALA A 408 -30.37 63.92 -13.23
N ARG A 409 -31.39 63.31 -13.84
CA ARG A 409 -32.60 64.00 -14.30
C ARG A 409 -33.51 64.40 -13.14
N ASP A 410 -33.65 63.54 -12.12
CA ASP A 410 -34.43 63.84 -10.92
C ASP A 410 -33.78 64.97 -10.09
N GLU A 411 -32.44 65.00 -10.00
CA GLU A 411 -31.69 66.08 -9.34
C GLU A 411 -31.83 67.46 -10.04
N ILE A 412 -32.10 67.49 -11.35
CA ILE A 412 -32.37 68.74 -12.09
C ILE A 412 -33.79 69.24 -11.81
N ILE A 413 -34.77 68.34 -11.68
CA ILE A 413 -36.18 68.71 -11.43
C ILE A 413 -36.36 69.26 -10.01
N ASP A 414 -35.65 68.72 -9.02
CA ASP A 414 -35.68 69.20 -7.62
C ASP A 414 -34.94 70.54 -7.41
N SER A 415 -34.26 71.06 -8.44
CA SER A 415 -33.52 72.33 -8.40
C SER A 415 -34.27 73.55 -8.98
N TYR A 416 -35.49 73.33 -9.47
CA TYR A 416 -36.46 74.35 -9.89
C TYR A 416 -37.60 74.44 -8.89
#